data_AF-A0A4Q5RMQ1-F1
#
_entry.id   AF-A0A4Q5RMQ1-F1
#
_cell.length_a   1.000
_cell.length_b   1.000
_cell.length_c   1.000
_cell.angle_alpha   90.00
_cell.angle_beta   90.00
_cell.angle_gamma   90.00
#
_symmetry.space_group_name_H-M   'P 1'
#
loop_
_entity.id
_entity.type
_entity.pdbx_description
1 polymer ?
#
loop_
_entity_poly.entity_id
_entity_poly.type
_entity_poly.pdbx_seq_one_letter_code
_entity_poly.pdbx_strand_id
1 'polypeptide(L)'
;MKTSNKILLSLFIAVLLITTGIHVALTQKYNSGQYAITKTGPKRDSISIKPVKYVRLNGVENVILVPSDSYHLELEKDMPAHFRQYISGDTLVITGDISVIPGDNSKNNLRIYEEVKLYLPELSG
;
A
#
# COMPACT_ATOMS: atom_id res chain seq x y z
N MET A 1 -36.71 44.34 15.73
CA MET A 1 -35.75 43.80 14.74
C MET A 1 -36.41 43.80 13.37
N LYS A 2 -35.77 44.42 12.36
CA LYS A 2 -36.29 44.45 10.98
C LYS A 2 -36.48 43.00 10.47
N THR A 3 -37.57 42.73 9.76
CA THR A 3 -37.93 41.41 9.21
C THR A 3 -36.79 40.75 8.44
N SER A 4 -35.97 41.53 7.75
CA SER A 4 -34.74 41.09 7.07
C SER A 4 -33.75 40.35 7.97
N ASN A 5 -33.58 40.78 9.23
CA ASN A 5 -32.61 40.13 10.14
C ASN A 5 -33.10 38.77 10.64
N LYS A 6 -34.43 38.58 10.72
CA LYS A 6 -35.02 37.29 11.12
C LYS A 6 -34.86 36.25 10.01
N ILE A 7 -35.02 36.66 8.76
CA ILE A 7 -34.85 35.79 7.59
C ILE A 7 -33.38 35.35 7.47
N LEU A 8 -32.44 36.29 7.61
CA LEU A 8 -31.01 35.97 7.56
C LEU A 8 -30.59 35.00 8.67
N LEU A 9 -31.09 35.21 9.89
CA LEU A 9 -30.82 34.32 11.03
C LEU A 9 -31.39 32.92 10.80
N SER A 10 -32.63 32.81 10.29
CA SER A 10 -33.24 31.52 9.99
C SER A 10 -32.46 30.75 8.92
N LEU A 11 -31.97 31.45 7.88
CA LEU A 11 -31.18 30.83 6.84
C LEU A 11 -29.83 30.34 7.38
N PHE A 12 -29.17 31.14 8.22
CA PHE A 12 -27.92 30.77 8.85
C PHE A 12 -28.07 29.51 9.72
N ILE A 13 -29.11 29.44 10.55
CA ILE A 13 -29.41 28.28 11.38
C ILE A 13 -29.70 27.05 10.52
N ALA A 14 -30.46 27.20 9.43
CA ALA A 14 -30.77 26.10 8.52
C ALA A 14 -29.50 25.50 7.90
N VAL A 15 -28.57 26.34 7.42
CA VAL A 15 -27.29 25.88 6.87
C VAL A 15 -26.46 25.14 7.92
N LEU A 16 -26.41 25.66 9.14
CA LEU A 16 -25.66 25.05 10.24
C LEU A 16 -26.24 23.67 10.61
N LEU A 17 -27.56 23.54 10.67
CA LEU A 17 -28.22 22.25 10.91
C LEU A 17 -28.00 21.25 9.79
N ILE A 18 -28.06 21.68 8.52
CA ILE A 18 -27.83 20.80 7.37
C ILE A 18 -26.39 20.26 7.37
N THR A 19 -25.41 21.15 7.53
CA THR A 19 -23.99 20.77 7.55
C THR A 19 -23.68 19.82 8.71
N THR A 20 -24.24 20.09 9.90
CA THR A 20 -24.11 19.22 11.07
C THR A 20 -24.76 17.85 10.84
N GLY A 21 -25.96 17.82 10.26
CA GLY A 21 -26.66 16.58 9.93
C GLY A 21 -25.86 15.69 8.99
N ILE A 22 -25.23 16.27 7.96
CA ILE A 22 -24.34 15.55 7.04
C ILE A 22 -23.16 14.91 7.78
N HIS A 23 -22.48 15.67 8.65
CA HIS A 23 -21.33 15.18 9.40
C HIS A 23 -21.73 14.06 10.37
N VAL A 24 -22.84 14.22 11.07
CA VAL A 24 -23.36 13.18 11.97
C VAL A 24 -23.72 11.93 11.19
N ALA A 25 -24.43 12.04 10.06
CA ALA A 25 -24.81 10.89 9.24
C ALA A 25 -23.59 10.14 8.69
N LEU A 26 -22.57 10.85 8.20
CA LEU A 26 -21.31 10.25 7.73
C LEU A 26 -20.57 9.53 8.87
N THR A 27 -20.49 10.17 10.04
CA THR A 27 -19.82 9.60 11.23
C THR A 27 -20.56 8.35 11.74
N GLN A 28 -21.89 8.39 11.78
CA GLN A 28 -22.74 7.24 12.12
C GLN A 28 -22.50 6.08 11.15
N LYS A 29 -22.49 6.38 9.85
CA LYS A 29 -22.17 5.38 8.82
C LYS A 29 -20.76 4.80 9.03
N TYR A 30 -19.81 5.61 9.51
CA TYR A 30 -18.42 5.20 9.77
C TYR A 30 -18.32 4.24 10.94
N ASN A 31 -18.98 4.59 12.03
CA ASN A 31 -18.99 3.78 13.24
C ASN A 31 -19.90 2.55 13.14
N SER A 32 -20.88 2.54 12.24
CA SER A 32 -21.79 1.41 12.03
C SER A 32 -21.14 0.19 11.36
N GLY A 33 -19.88 0.29 10.93
CA GLY A 33 -19.15 -0.83 10.31
C GLY A 33 -19.70 -1.26 8.94
N GLN A 34 -20.64 -0.51 8.35
CA GLN A 34 -21.21 -0.78 7.03
C GLN A 34 -20.31 -0.35 5.86
N TYR A 35 -19.13 0.20 6.16
CA TYR A 35 -18.10 0.36 5.15
C TYR A 35 -17.40 -0.98 4.95
N ALA A 36 -17.65 -1.61 3.81
CA ALA A 36 -16.71 -2.58 3.30
C ALA A 36 -15.38 -1.86 3.15
N ILE A 37 -14.40 -2.21 3.98
CA ILE A 37 -13.01 -1.85 3.73
C ILE A 37 -12.72 -2.52 2.39
N THR A 38 -12.79 -1.76 1.30
CA THR A 38 -12.31 -2.28 0.03
C THR A 38 -10.86 -2.59 0.28
N LYS A 39 -10.52 -3.87 0.38
CA LYS A 39 -9.15 -4.37 0.24
C LYS A 39 -8.71 -4.15 -1.20
N THR A 40 -8.81 -2.92 -1.71
CA THR A 40 -8.00 -2.39 -2.81
C THR A 40 -6.63 -2.07 -2.23
N GLY A 41 -6.03 -3.03 -1.53
CA GLY A 41 -4.59 -3.17 -1.66
C GLY A 41 -4.33 -3.56 -3.12
N PRO A 42 -3.18 -3.21 -3.69
CA PRO A 42 -2.77 -3.76 -4.98
C PRO A 42 -2.98 -5.26 -4.93
N LYS A 43 -3.57 -5.84 -5.98
CA LYS A 43 -3.68 -7.30 -6.08
C LYS A 43 -2.26 -7.83 -5.91
N ARG A 44 -2.06 -8.75 -4.96
CA ARG A 44 -0.74 -9.32 -4.72
C ARG A 44 -0.70 -10.73 -5.28
N ASP A 45 0.37 -11.01 -6.02
CA ASP A 45 0.66 -12.34 -6.50
C ASP A 45 1.61 -13.01 -5.51
N SER A 46 1.26 -14.23 -5.10
CA SER A 46 2.07 -15.05 -4.19
C SER A 46 2.84 -16.08 -5.00
N ILE A 47 4.16 -16.06 -4.84
CA ILE A 47 5.10 -16.95 -5.52
C ILE A 47 5.73 -17.84 -4.46
N SER A 48 5.50 -19.15 -4.55
CA SER A 48 6.19 -20.10 -3.69
C SER A 48 7.66 -20.20 -4.09
N ILE A 49 8.55 -20.15 -3.10
CA ILE A 49 10.00 -20.23 -3.30
C ILE A 49 10.55 -21.46 -2.58
N LYS A 50 11.68 -21.99 -3.05
CA LYS A 50 12.35 -23.10 -2.37
C LYS A 50 12.92 -22.62 -1.03
N PRO A 51 13.11 -23.53 -0.06
CA PRO A 51 13.80 -23.20 1.19
C PRO A 51 15.17 -22.59 0.93
N VAL A 52 15.45 -21.47 1.60
CA VAL A 52 16.72 -20.74 1.54
C VAL A 52 17.22 -20.43 2.94
N LYS A 53 18.53 -20.36 3.10
CA LYS A 53 19.18 -20.01 4.37
C LYS A 53 19.55 -18.53 4.44
N TYR A 54 19.85 -17.93 3.29
CA TYR A 54 20.30 -16.55 3.18
C TYR A 54 19.41 -15.77 2.22
N VAL A 55 19.27 -14.47 2.47
CA VAL A 55 18.57 -13.53 1.59
C VAL A 55 19.53 -12.41 1.24
N ARG A 56 19.66 -12.13 -0.06
CA ARG A 56 20.44 -11.02 -0.60
C ARG A 56 19.52 -10.08 -1.34
N LEU A 57 19.52 -8.82 -0.93
CA LEU A 57 18.74 -7.75 -1.53
C LEU A 57 19.68 -6.82 -2.31
N ASN A 58 19.40 -6.60 -3.59
CA ASN A 58 20.15 -5.69 -4.45
C ASN A 58 19.18 -4.66 -5.05
N GLY A 59 19.28 -3.38 -4.67
CA GLY A 59 18.47 -2.31 -5.26
C GLY A 59 16.98 -2.34 -4.89
N VAL A 60 16.58 -3.14 -3.91
CA VAL A 60 15.22 -3.15 -3.35
C VAL A 60 15.21 -2.39 -2.03
N GLU A 61 14.40 -1.34 -1.92
CA GLU A 61 14.37 -0.48 -0.73
C GLU A 61 13.27 -0.90 0.27
N ASN A 62 12.17 -1.48 -0.21
CA ASN A 62 10.99 -1.78 0.61
C ASN A 62 10.72 -3.29 0.69
N VAL A 63 11.50 -3.99 1.53
CA VAL A 63 11.31 -5.42 1.81
C VAL A 63 10.82 -5.62 3.24
N ILE A 64 9.68 -6.28 3.39
CA ILE A 64 9.12 -6.66 4.68
C ILE A 64 9.34 -8.16 4.87
N LEU A 65 10.09 -8.52 5.91
CA LEU A 65 10.24 -9.90 6.34
C LEU A 65 9.06 -10.26 7.24
N VAL A 66 8.36 -11.33 6.91
CA VAL A 66 7.21 -11.82 7.66
C VAL A 66 7.50 -13.26 8.13
N PRO A 67 7.54 -13.52 9.46
CA PRO A 67 7.65 -14.88 9.96
C PRO A 67 6.49 -15.75 9.45
N SER A 68 6.80 -16.92 8.90
CA SER A 68 5.80 -17.85 8.34
C SER A 68 6.33 -19.28 8.26
N ASP A 69 5.46 -20.26 8.44
CA ASP A 69 5.81 -21.69 8.31
C ASP A 69 6.13 -22.10 6.85
N SER A 70 5.94 -21.20 5.88
CA SER A 70 6.09 -21.47 4.47
C SER A 70 6.93 -20.42 3.76
N TYR A 71 7.76 -20.88 2.82
CA TYR A 71 8.59 -20.02 1.98
C TYR A 71 7.78 -19.51 0.80
N HIS A 72 7.42 -18.23 0.83
CA HIS A 72 6.79 -17.57 -0.31
C HIS A 72 7.06 -16.07 -0.31
N LEU A 73 6.81 -15.47 -1.46
CA LEU A 73 7.05 -14.07 -1.75
C LEU A 73 5.75 -13.47 -2.27
N GLU A 74 5.26 -12.41 -1.64
CA GLU A 74 4.13 -11.64 -2.16
C GLU A 74 4.64 -10.36 -2.81
N LEU A 75 4.24 -10.18 -4.07
CA LEU A 75 4.56 -9.05 -4.91
C LEU A 75 3.30 -8.33 -5.33
N GLU A 76 3.39 -7.05 -5.69
CA GLU A 76 2.28 -6.40 -6.39
C GLU A 76 2.13 -7.01 -7.79
N LYS A 77 0.89 -7.22 -8.22
CA LYS A 77 0.53 -7.92 -9.46
C LYS A 77 1.12 -7.29 -10.73
N ASP A 78 1.40 -6.00 -10.67
CA ASP A 78 1.98 -5.22 -11.77
C ASP A 78 3.45 -4.89 -11.51
N MET A 79 4.19 -5.83 -10.89
CA MET A 79 5.62 -5.70 -10.62
C MET A 79 6.39 -5.37 -11.93
N PRO A 80 7.30 -4.39 -11.94
CA PRO A 80 8.04 -4.00 -13.11
C PRO A 80 8.92 -5.12 -13.66
N ALA A 81 9.12 -5.13 -14.98
CA ALA A 81 9.89 -6.15 -15.68
C ALA A 81 11.37 -6.27 -15.23
N HIS A 82 11.93 -5.24 -14.57
CA HIS A 82 13.30 -5.27 -14.06
C HIS A 82 13.40 -5.90 -12.67
N PHE A 83 12.28 -6.15 -11.97
CA PHE A 83 12.28 -6.94 -10.75
C PHE A 83 12.60 -8.40 -11.09
N ARG A 84 13.67 -8.93 -10.49
CA ARG A 84 14.11 -10.30 -10.70
C ARG A 84 14.36 -10.99 -9.37
N GLN A 85 13.87 -12.22 -9.28
CA GLN A 85 14.14 -13.11 -8.17
C GLN A 85 14.71 -14.42 -8.71
N TYR A 86 15.76 -14.93 -8.06
CA TYR A 86 16.32 -16.24 -8.35
C TYR A 86 17.02 -16.80 -7.12
N ILE A 87 17.21 -18.11 -7.10
CA ILE A 87 17.91 -18.82 -6.04
C ILE A 87 19.28 -19.25 -6.57
N SER A 88 20.33 -18.93 -5.82
CA SER A 88 21.70 -19.31 -6.12
C SER A 88 22.29 -20.05 -4.91
N GLY A 89 22.34 -21.38 -5.00
CA GLY A 89 22.68 -22.24 -3.86
C GLY A 89 21.65 -22.09 -2.74
N ASP A 90 22.11 -21.73 -1.54
CA ASP A 90 21.24 -21.53 -0.36
C ASP A 90 20.77 -20.08 -0.19
N THR A 91 21.00 -19.22 -1.19
CA THR A 91 20.71 -17.78 -1.12
C THR A 91 19.60 -17.40 -2.09
N LEU A 92 18.53 -16.79 -1.58
CA LEU A 92 17.56 -16.05 -2.39
C LEU A 92 18.14 -14.69 -2.76
N VAL A 93 18.23 -14.40 -4.05
CA VAL A 93 18.66 -13.10 -4.56
C VAL A 93 17.45 -12.36 -5.11
N ILE A 94 17.14 -11.22 -4.52
CA ILE A 94 16.08 -10.33 -4.98
C ILE A 94 16.74 -9.07 -5.52
N THR A 95 16.49 -8.75 -6.78
CA THR A 95 17.07 -7.60 -7.47
C THR A 95 15.95 -6.70 -8.00
N GLY A 96 15.92 -5.46 -7.51
CA GLY A 96 15.15 -4.36 -8.08
C GLY A 96 16.14 -3.46 -8.82
N ASP A 97 16.22 -3.59 -10.14
CA ASP A 97 17.12 -2.73 -10.90
C ASP A 97 16.53 -1.32 -10.97
N ILE A 98 17.36 -0.29 -10.78
CA ILE A 98 17.00 1.10 -11.07
C ILE A 98 16.99 1.23 -12.59
N SER A 99 15.87 0.89 -13.24
CA SER A 99 15.77 1.06 -14.69
C SER A 99 15.75 2.55 -15.00
N VAL A 100 16.85 3.06 -15.53
CA VAL A 100 16.85 4.27 -16.35
C VAL A 100 15.92 3.99 -17.52
N ILE A 101 14.78 4.68 -17.58
CA ILE A 101 13.84 4.55 -18.70
C ILE A 101 14.61 4.95 -19.98
N PRO A 102 14.75 4.07 -20.99
CA PRO A 102 15.49 4.42 -22.21
C PRO A 102 14.69 5.50 -22.96
N GLY A 103 15.18 6.74 -22.95
CA GLY A 103 14.55 7.86 -23.66
C GLY A 103 14.37 9.13 -22.82
N ASP A 104 14.55 9.06 -21.50
CA ASP A 104 14.52 10.25 -20.64
C ASP A 104 15.96 10.67 -20.29
N ASN A 105 16.42 11.80 -20.83
CA ASN A 105 17.71 12.41 -20.48
C ASN A 105 17.70 13.04 -19.07
N SER A 106 16.59 12.91 -18.34
CA SER A 106 16.52 13.23 -16.93
C SER A 106 17.26 12.17 -16.12
N LYS A 107 18.33 12.58 -15.42
CA LYS A 107 19.04 11.77 -14.40
C LYS A 107 18.17 11.49 -13.16
N ASN A 108 16.86 11.40 -13.30
CA ASN A 108 15.98 10.95 -12.24
C ASN A 108 15.97 9.43 -12.26
N ASN A 109 16.92 8.85 -11.54
CA ASN A 109 16.84 7.45 -11.13
C ASN A 109 15.54 7.28 -10.32
N LEU A 110 14.47 6.85 -10.99
CA LEU A 110 13.22 6.47 -10.34
C LEU A 110 13.53 5.27 -9.46
N ARG A 111 13.66 5.52 -8.15
CA ARG A 111 13.74 4.47 -7.14
C ARG A 111 12.37 3.88 -6.98
N ILE A 112 12.29 2.57 -7.09
CA ILE A 112 11.02 1.85 -7.06
C ILE A 112 10.75 1.49 -5.62
N TYR A 113 9.67 2.06 -5.11
CA TYR A 113 9.24 1.95 -3.72
C TYR A 113 8.23 0.80 -3.53
N GLU A 114 8.27 -0.20 -4.40
CA GLU A 114 7.32 -1.30 -4.35
C GLU A 114 7.62 -2.23 -3.18
N GLU A 115 6.56 -2.58 -2.45
CA GLU A 115 6.67 -3.41 -1.27
C GLU A 115 6.77 -4.89 -1.65
N VAL A 116 7.88 -5.51 -1.26
CA VAL A 116 8.08 -6.95 -1.36
C VAL A 116 7.89 -7.56 0.02
N LYS A 117 6.90 -8.44 0.18
CA LYS A 117 6.78 -9.24 1.41
C LYS A 117 7.42 -10.60 1.21
N LEU A 118 8.38 -10.92 2.06
CA LEU A 118 9.09 -12.19 2.05
C LEU A 118 8.73 -12.97 3.30
N TYR A 119 8.06 -14.10 3.10
CA TYR A 119 7.60 -14.99 4.15
C TYR A 119 8.63 -16.11 4.34
N LEU A 120 9.21 -16.16 5.53
CA LEU A 120 10.27 -17.10 5.89
C LEU A 120 10.00 -17.71 7.27
N PRO A 121 10.34 -18.99 7.51
CA PRO A 121 10.37 -19.55 8.85
C PRO A 121 11.30 -18.76 9.75
N GLU A 122 10.98 -18.73 11.05
CA GLU A 122 11.85 -18.11 12.03
C GLU A 122 13.27 -18.68 11.90
N LEU A 123 14.20 -17.79 11.58
CA LEU A 123 15.62 -18.13 11.57
C LEU A 123 16.05 -18.23 13.03
N SER A 124 16.09 -19.44 13.56
CA SER A 124 16.74 -19.72 14.84
C SER A 124 18.24 -19.44 14.69
N GLY A 125 18.66 -18.33 15.29
CA GLY A 125 20.07 -17.90 15.38
C GLY A 125 20.89 -18.76 16.32
#